data_AF-A0A9E5TA99-F1
#
_entry.id   AF-A0A9E5TA99-F1
#
_cell.length_a   1.000
_cell.length_b   1.000
_cell.length_c   1.000
_cell.angle_alpha   90.00
_cell.angle_beta   90.00
_cell.angle_gamma   90.00
#
_symmetry.space_group_name_H-M   'P 1'
#
loop_
_entity.id
_entity.type
_entity.pdbx_description
1 polymer ?
#
loop_
_entity_poly.entity_id
_entity_poly.type
_entity_poly.pdbx_seq_one_letter_code
_entity_poly.pdbx_strand_id
1 'polypeptide(L)'
;QEINNYATWSGANDVTGEPTPKDAGEKETFTISNLNPGKRYYFAIRAVDDMGNKSIVSSSAAAFSVRKKSKLNKIYPNPFYPAKDHTATISYNLNREANVIIEIYNITGELVRKWNEGFRSEGEHQTTWEGKNRGERQVSSGIYIVLLRENGVAADRKKMAVIR
;
A
#
# COMPACT_ATOMS: atom_id res chain seq x y z
N GLN A 1 -16.56 3.38 -18.10
CA GLN A 1 -16.75 4.09 -19.39
C GLN A 1 -16.64 5.58 -19.11
N GLU A 2 -16.22 6.38 -20.09
CA GLU A 2 -16.26 7.84 -19.98
C GLU A 2 -17.71 8.33 -19.87
N ILE A 3 -17.95 9.39 -19.09
CA ILE A 3 -19.27 9.97 -18.87
C ILE A 3 -19.32 11.32 -19.59
N ASN A 4 -19.84 11.35 -20.81
CA ASN A 4 -19.81 12.53 -21.68
C ASN A 4 -21.18 12.89 -22.30
N ASN A 5 -22.23 12.13 -21.99
CA ASN A 5 -23.60 12.40 -22.43
C ASN A 5 -24.62 11.77 -21.46
N TYR A 6 -25.90 12.07 -21.67
CA TYR A 6 -26.99 11.60 -20.81
C TYR A 6 -27.12 10.08 -20.76
N ALA A 7 -26.88 9.37 -21.88
CA ALA A 7 -26.94 7.91 -21.90
C ALA A 7 -25.84 7.30 -21.00
N THR A 8 -24.60 7.78 -21.13
CA THR A 8 -23.47 7.34 -20.28
C THR A 8 -23.63 7.76 -18.82
N TRP A 9 -24.31 8.88 -18.55
CA TRP A 9 -24.69 9.31 -17.21
C TRP A 9 -25.68 8.34 -16.58
N SER A 10 -26.75 7.98 -17.30
CA SER A 10 -27.82 7.12 -16.77
C SER A 10 -27.36 5.70 -16.43
N GLY A 11 -26.25 5.24 -17.03
CA GLY A 11 -25.62 3.95 -16.71
C GLY A 11 -24.49 4.05 -15.69
N ALA A 12 -24.17 5.24 -15.18
CA ALA A 12 -23.17 5.42 -14.13
C ALA A 12 -23.74 5.06 -12.75
N ASN A 13 -22.84 4.79 -11.80
CA ASN A 13 -23.24 4.62 -10.40
C ASN A 13 -23.23 5.98 -9.72
N ASP A 14 -24.33 6.33 -9.05
CA ASP A 14 -24.38 7.51 -8.20
C ASP A 14 -23.43 7.36 -7.02
N VAL A 15 -22.76 8.46 -6.66
CA VAL A 15 -21.89 8.50 -5.48
C VAL A 15 -22.68 9.10 -4.33
N THR A 16 -22.59 8.52 -3.14
CA THR A 16 -23.33 8.97 -1.96
C THR A 16 -22.49 9.89 -1.08
N GLY A 17 -23.13 10.83 -0.38
CA GLY A 17 -22.47 11.72 0.59
C GLY A 17 -21.91 13.01 -0.01
N GLU A 18 -22.44 13.41 -1.17
CA GLU A 18 -22.12 14.66 -1.84
C GLU A 18 -22.43 15.86 -0.91
N PRO A 19 -21.61 16.93 -0.93
CA PRO A 19 -21.84 18.11 -0.11
C PRO A 19 -23.07 18.89 -0.58
N THR A 20 -23.65 19.69 0.31
CA THR A 20 -24.62 20.73 -0.08
C THR A 20 -23.90 21.81 -0.87
N PRO A 21 -24.38 22.19 -2.07
CA PRO A 21 -23.72 23.20 -2.89
C PRO A 21 -23.48 24.51 -2.13
N LYS A 22 -22.28 25.06 -2.27
CA LYS A 22 -21.89 26.37 -1.72
C LYS A 22 -22.39 27.54 -2.57
N ASP A 23 -22.23 28.74 -2.03
CA ASP A 23 -22.48 30.00 -2.74
C ASP A 23 -21.70 30.10 -4.05
N ALA A 24 -22.27 30.83 -5.01
CA ALA A 24 -21.68 31.00 -6.33
C ALA A 24 -20.27 31.60 -6.26
N GLY A 25 -19.32 30.96 -6.95
CA GLY A 25 -17.91 31.39 -7.01
C GLY A 25 -17.01 30.72 -5.97
N GLU A 26 -17.57 30.03 -4.98
CA GLU A 26 -16.80 29.25 -4.01
C GLU A 26 -16.30 27.93 -4.60
N LYS A 27 -15.14 27.47 -4.10
CA LYS A 27 -14.60 26.16 -4.47
C LYS A 27 -15.23 25.07 -3.62
N GLU A 28 -15.68 24.01 -4.28
CA GLU A 28 -16.18 22.80 -3.67
C GLU A 28 -15.32 21.59 -4.03
N THR A 29 -15.13 20.69 -3.07
CA THR A 29 -14.37 19.46 -3.25
C THR A 29 -15.13 18.30 -2.61
N PHE A 30 -15.09 17.15 -3.28
CA PHE A 30 -15.67 15.92 -2.77
C PHE A 30 -14.67 14.77 -2.97
N THR A 31 -14.44 13.99 -1.92
CA THR A 31 -13.45 12.91 -1.93
C THR A 31 -14.14 11.56 -2.02
N ILE A 32 -13.84 10.83 -3.09
CA ILE A 32 -14.36 9.48 -3.31
C ILE A 32 -13.31 8.47 -2.85
N SER A 33 -13.63 7.77 -1.77
CA SER A 33 -12.77 6.75 -1.15
C SER A 33 -13.16 5.33 -1.59
N ASN A 34 -12.39 4.31 -1.19
CA ASN A 34 -12.71 2.89 -1.40
C ASN A 34 -12.84 2.43 -2.86
N LEU A 35 -12.20 3.16 -3.79
CA LEU A 35 -12.13 2.76 -5.19
C LEU A 35 -11.25 1.51 -5.34
N ASN A 36 -11.69 0.55 -6.15
CA ASN A 36 -10.93 -0.66 -6.42
C ASN A 36 -9.61 -0.31 -7.11
N PRO A 37 -8.45 -0.62 -6.51
CA PRO A 37 -7.17 -0.25 -7.06
C PRO A 37 -6.83 -0.97 -8.38
N GLY A 38 -6.09 -0.30 -9.25
CA GLY A 38 -5.72 -0.79 -10.57
C GLY A 38 -6.81 -0.59 -11.63
N LYS A 39 -7.86 0.18 -11.32
CA LYS A 39 -8.93 0.52 -12.25
C LYS A 39 -8.90 2.01 -12.60
N ARG A 40 -9.24 2.31 -13.85
CA ARG A 40 -9.54 3.68 -14.29
C ARG A 40 -11.01 3.99 -13.99
N TYR A 41 -11.23 5.09 -13.30
CA TYR A 41 -12.55 5.65 -13.01
C TYR A 41 -12.76 6.94 -13.79
N TYR A 42 -14.02 7.20 -14.11
CA TYR A 42 -14.49 8.41 -14.77
C TYR A 42 -15.56 9.03 -13.88
N PHE A 43 -15.49 10.34 -13.68
CA PHE A 43 -16.40 11.10 -12.83
C PHE A 43 -16.97 12.25 -13.63
N ALA A 44 -18.24 12.55 -13.39
CA ALA A 44 -18.91 13.73 -13.91
C ALA A 44 -19.87 14.24 -12.83
N ILE A 45 -20.19 15.52 -12.89
CA ILE A 45 -21.14 16.18 -11.99
C ILE A 45 -22.23 16.88 -12.80
N ARG A 46 -23.38 17.10 -12.17
CA ARG A 46 -24.43 17.98 -12.66
C ARG A 46 -25.05 18.73 -11.48
N ALA A 47 -25.50 19.96 -11.71
CA ALA A 47 -26.25 20.71 -10.72
C ALA A 47 -27.76 20.48 -10.92
N VAL A 48 -28.51 20.56 -9.83
CA VAL A 48 -29.97 20.63 -9.84
C VAL A 48 -30.36 21.86 -9.05
N ASP A 49 -31.20 22.74 -9.61
CA ASP A 49 -31.70 23.90 -8.89
C ASP A 49 -32.89 23.56 -7.98
N ASP A 50 -33.38 24.54 -7.22
CA ASP A 50 -34.50 24.38 -6.27
C ASP A 50 -35.83 24.04 -6.95
N MET A 51 -35.95 24.29 -8.27
CA MET A 51 -37.11 23.93 -9.07
C MET A 51 -36.96 22.56 -9.74
N GLY A 52 -35.85 21.86 -9.52
CA GLY A 52 -35.57 20.54 -10.08
C GLY A 52 -34.96 20.56 -11.48
N ASN A 53 -34.62 21.73 -12.02
CA ASN A 53 -33.97 21.82 -13.34
C ASN A 53 -32.54 21.29 -13.24
N LYS A 54 -32.16 20.46 -14.21
CA LYS A 54 -30.84 19.81 -14.25
C LYS A 54 -29.94 20.51 -15.27
N SER A 55 -28.70 20.77 -14.89
CA SER A 55 -27.68 21.23 -15.83
C SER A 55 -27.32 20.16 -16.86
N ILE A 56 -26.53 20.54 -17.86
CA ILE A 56 -25.76 19.57 -18.65
C ILE A 56 -24.80 18.77 -17.75
N VAL A 57 -24.34 17.62 -18.26
CA VAL A 57 -23.30 16.81 -17.61
C VAL A 57 -21.94 17.50 -17.81
N SER A 58 -21.14 17.59 -16.75
CA SER A 58 -19.78 18.14 -16.84
C SER A 58 -18.89 17.34 -17.80
N SER A 59 -17.71 17.87 -18.13
CA SER A 59 -16.66 17.06 -18.74
C SER A 59 -16.26 15.90 -17.82
N SER A 60 -15.81 14.79 -18.42
CA SER A 60 -15.45 13.59 -17.67
C SER A 60 -14.02 13.71 -17.13
N ALA A 61 -13.88 13.89 -15.81
CA ALA A 61 -12.58 13.76 -15.16
C ALA A 61 -12.24 12.26 -15.04
N ALA A 62 -11.03 11.87 -15.41
CA ALA A 62 -10.56 10.49 -15.28
C ALA A 62 -9.46 10.39 -14.23
N ALA A 63 -9.53 9.36 -13.38
CA ALA A 63 -8.49 9.05 -12.41
C ALA A 63 -8.17 7.56 -12.43
N PHE A 64 -6.89 7.20 -12.25
CA PHE A 64 -6.48 5.82 -12.05
C PHE A 64 -6.31 5.57 -10.55
N SER A 65 -7.09 4.66 -9.99
CA SER A 65 -6.87 4.26 -8.59
C SER A 65 -5.57 3.45 -8.52
N VAL A 66 -4.56 3.97 -7.84
CA VAL A 66 -3.26 3.28 -7.73
C VAL A 66 -3.34 2.25 -6.62
N ARG A 67 -2.82 1.04 -6.86
CA ARG A 67 -2.57 0.06 -5.79
C ARG A 67 -1.56 0.63 -4.82
N LYS A 68 -2.02 0.97 -3.61
CA LYS A 68 -1.13 1.21 -2.47
C LYS A 68 -0.40 -0.11 -2.18
N LYS A 69 0.92 -0.13 -2.42
CA LYS A 69 1.75 -1.33 -2.29
C LYS A 69 2.29 -1.44 -0.88
N SER A 70 2.10 -2.60 -0.26
CA SER A 70 2.70 -2.90 1.03
C SER A 70 4.21 -2.85 0.92
N LYS A 71 4.89 -2.48 2.00
CA LYS A 71 6.30 -2.13 1.95
C LYS A 71 7.02 -2.50 3.22
N LEU A 72 8.32 -2.76 3.08
CA LEU A 72 9.23 -2.76 4.21
C LEU A 72 9.46 -1.30 4.63
N ASN A 73 9.29 -1.00 5.90
CA ASN A 73 9.51 0.32 6.49
C ASN A 73 10.97 0.46 6.91
N LYS A 74 11.25 0.55 8.21
CA LYS A 74 12.62 0.64 8.72
C LYS A 74 13.14 -0.76 9.04
N ILE A 75 14.41 -0.98 8.72
CA ILE A 75 15.21 -2.06 9.31
C ILE A 75 16.19 -1.35 10.22
N TYR A 76 16.07 -1.54 11.53
CA TYR A 76 16.88 -0.81 12.50
C TYR A 76 17.43 -1.74 13.59
N PRO A 77 18.72 -1.65 13.91
CA PRO A 77 19.72 -0.79 13.28
C PRO A 77 20.13 -1.31 11.89
N ASN A 78 20.59 -0.40 11.02
CA ASN A 78 21.18 -0.73 9.73
C ASN A 78 22.26 0.33 9.40
N PRO A 79 23.56 -0.01 9.49
CA PRO A 79 24.10 -1.36 9.71
C PRO A 79 23.73 -1.97 11.07
N PHE A 80 23.50 -3.27 11.09
CA PHE A 80 23.21 -4.06 12.29
C PHE A 80 24.49 -4.71 12.82
N TYR A 81 24.78 -4.50 14.10
CA TYR A 81 25.92 -5.07 14.79
C TYR A 81 25.44 -6.06 15.86
N PRO A 82 25.31 -7.37 15.56
CA PRO A 82 24.64 -8.29 16.47
C PRO A 82 25.27 -8.40 17.86
N ALA A 83 26.59 -8.23 17.96
CA ALA A 83 27.30 -8.25 19.24
C ALA A 83 26.98 -7.03 20.13
N LYS A 84 26.59 -5.90 19.54
CA LYS A 84 26.29 -4.64 20.23
C LYS A 84 24.78 -4.38 20.36
N ASP A 85 24.05 -4.59 19.28
CA ASP A 85 22.64 -4.22 19.15
C ASP A 85 21.70 -5.36 19.57
N HIS A 86 22.22 -6.59 19.63
CA HIS A 86 21.53 -7.86 19.91
C HIS A 86 20.45 -8.26 18.88
N THR A 87 19.61 -7.33 18.42
CA THR A 87 18.56 -7.57 17.43
C THR A 87 18.42 -6.43 16.43
N ALA A 88 18.00 -6.75 15.21
CA ALA A 88 17.46 -5.80 14.25
C ALA A 88 15.94 -5.97 14.15
N THR A 89 15.21 -4.86 14.22
CA THR A 89 13.77 -4.79 14.00
C THR A 89 13.49 -4.52 12.53
N ILE A 90 12.66 -5.36 11.94
CA ILE A 90 12.17 -5.26 10.56
C ILE A 90 10.70 -4.83 10.65
N SER A 91 10.44 -3.55 10.43
CA SER A 91 9.08 -3.00 10.37
C SER A 91 8.53 -3.07 8.95
N TYR A 92 7.24 -3.35 8.79
CA TYR A 92 6.56 -3.38 7.51
C TYR A 92 5.11 -2.90 7.63
N ASN A 93 4.59 -2.33 6.54
CA ASN A 93 3.20 -1.89 6.44
C ASN A 93 2.47 -2.73 5.40
N LEU A 94 1.32 -3.27 5.78
CA LEU A 94 0.37 -3.91 4.87
C LEU A 94 -0.73 -2.92 4.50
N ASN A 95 -1.06 -2.80 3.21
CA ASN A 95 -2.19 -1.97 2.74
C ASN A 95 -3.50 -2.74 2.57
N ARG A 96 -3.49 -4.02 2.97
CA ARG A 96 -4.66 -4.89 3.09
C ARG A 96 -4.24 -6.10 3.91
N GLU A 97 -5.21 -6.81 4.44
CA GLU A 97 -4.95 -8.10 5.06
C GLU A 97 -4.32 -9.11 4.07
N ALA A 98 -3.36 -9.89 4.56
CA ALA A 98 -2.64 -10.88 3.76
C ALA A 98 -1.97 -11.93 4.63
N ASN A 99 -1.67 -13.10 4.04
CA ASN A 99 -0.71 -14.04 4.62
C ASN A 99 0.71 -13.53 4.36
N VAL A 100 1.47 -13.30 5.43
CA VAL A 100 2.79 -12.67 5.39
C VAL A 100 3.91 -13.68 5.63
N ILE A 101 4.96 -13.55 4.82
CA ILE A 101 6.25 -14.21 5.05
C ILE A 101 7.35 -13.16 4.96
N ILE A 102 8.24 -13.15 5.96
CA ILE A 102 9.48 -12.37 5.93
C ILE A 102 10.65 -13.33 5.72
N GLU A 103 11.50 -13.06 4.74
CA GLU A 103 12.67 -13.87 4.42
C GLU A 103 13.92 -13.00 4.41
N ILE A 104 15.05 -13.54 4.88
CA ILE A 104 16.36 -12.91 4.78
C ILE A 104 17.24 -13.79 3.93
N TYR A 105 17.86 -13.20 2.92
CA TYR A 105 18.81 -13.85 2.03
C TYR A 105 20.18 -13.19 2.17
N ASN A 106 21.27 -13.92 1.93
CA ASN A 106 22.57 -13.31 1.66
C ASN A 106 22.66 -12.84 0.21
N ILE A 107 23.76 -12.21 -0.19
CA ILE A 107 23.92 -11.64 -1.54
C ILE A 107 24.01 -12.69 -2.65
N THR A 108 24.35 -13.94 -2.32
CA THR A 108 24.38 -15.07 -3.28
C THR A 108 22.99 -15.69 -3.47
N GLY A 109 21.98 -15.24 -2.73
CA GLY A 109 20.59 -15.71 -2.83
C GLY A 109 20.26 -16.90 -1.93
N GLU A 110 21.16 -17.28 -1.02
CA GLU A 110 20.89 -18.34 -0.05
C GLU A 110 20.00 -17.84 1.07
N LEU A 111 19.02 -18.67 1.47
CA LEU A 111 18.05 -18.34 2.50
C LEU A 111 18.67 -18.47 3.91
N VAL A 112 18.76 -17.35 4.61
CA VAL A 112 19.39 -17.23 5.93
C VAL A 112 18.39 -17.44 7.05
N ARG A 113 17.24 -16.77 7.00
CA ARG A 113 16.17 -16.85 8.01
C ARG A 113 14.80 -16.61 7.37
N LYS A 114 13.74 -17.15 7.99
CA LYS A 114 12.36 -17.03 7.52
C LYS A 114 11.41 -16.98 8.71
N TRP A 115 10.44 -16.07 8.66
CA TRP A 115 9.29 -16.01 9.56
C TRP A 115 8.01 -16.21 8.74
N ASN A 116 7.22 -17.21 9.12
CA ASN A 116 5.85 -17.37 8.62
C ASN A 116 4.92 -16.63 9.57
N GLU A 117 4.72 -15.33 9.32
CA GLU A 117 3.90 -14.45 10.15
C GLU A 117 2.40 -14.81 10.07
N GLY A 118 2.00 -15.57 9.05
CA GLY A 118 0.63 -16.01 8.85
C GLY A 118 -0.28 -14.86 8.44
N PHE A 119 -1.57 -15.00 8.69
CA PHE A 119 -2.55 -13.96 8.35
C PHE A 119 -2.38 -12.73 9.25
N ARG A 120 -2.22 -11.56 8.63
CA ARG A 120 -2.07 -10.26 9.30
C ARG A 120 -3.05 -9.26 8.70
N SER A 121 -3.65 -8.45 9.55
CA SER A 121 -4.56 -7.36 9.16
C SER A 121 -3.80 -6.20 8.49
N GLU A 122 -4.52 -5.32 7.77
CA GLU A 122 -3.96 -4.05 7.30
C GLU A 122 -3.32 -3.25 8.45
N GLY A 123 -2.19 -2.60 8.20
CA GLY A 123 -1.51 -1.75 9.17
C GLY A 123 -0.02 -2.03 9.33
N GLU A 124 0.54 -1.47 10.40
CA GLU A 124 1.95 -1.61 10.77
C GLU A 124 2.21 -2.89 11.55
N HIS A 125 3.31 -3.57 11.22
CA HIS A 125 3.75 -4.80 11.86
C HIS A 125 5.28 -4.81 11.97
N GLN A 126 5.80 -5.70 12.82
CA GLN A 126 7.24 -5.85 13.01
C GLN A 126 7.64 -7.29 13.35
N THR A 127 8.86 -7.65 12.98
CA THR A 127 9.55 -8.87 13.41
C THR A 127 11.00 -8.54 13.77
N THR A 128 11.65 -9.36 14.59
CA THR A 128 13.03 -9.12 15.06
C THR A 128 13.97 -10.23 14.66
N TRP A 129 15.24 -9.88 14.44
CA TRP A 129 16.28 -10.81 14.05
C TRP A 129 17.56 -10.62 14.85
N GLU A 130 18.05 -11.69 15.48
CA GLU A 130 19.30 -11.72 16.26
C GLU A 130 20.57 -11.82 15.40
N GLY A 131 20.44 -11.82 14.07
CA GLY A 131 21.58 -12.03 13.17
C GLY A 131 22.01 -13.50 13.06
N LYS A 132 21.13 -14.44 13.43
CA LYS A 132 21.37 -15.88 13.34
C LYS A 132 20.73 -16.50 12.10
N ASN A 133 21.40 -17.47 11.50
CA ASN A 133 20.83 -18.28 10.42
C ASN A 133 19.88 -19.36 10.97
N ARG A 134 19.40 -20.26 10.10
CA ARG A 134 18.54 -21.40 10.49
C ARG A 134 19.21 -22.41 11.44
N GLY A 135 20.54 -22.51 11.41
CA GLY A 135 21.30 -23.37 12.31
C GLY A 135 21.67 -22.69 13.63
N GLU A 136 21.01 -21.58 13.98
CA GLU A 136 21.27 -20.78 15.19
C GLU A 136 22.70 -20.22 15.29
N ARG A 137 23.43 -20.18 14.17
CA ARG A 137 24.78 -19.61 14.08
C ARG A 137 24.71 -18.16 13.64
N GLN A 138 25.53 -17.33 14.26
CA GLN A 138 25.70 -15.94 13.85
C GLN A 138 26.18 -15.88 12.39
N VAL A 139 25.58 -15.00 11.61
CA VAL A 139 26.00 -14.78 10.23
C VAL A 139 27.27 -13.94 10.13
N SER A 140 27.97 -14.01 9.00
CA SER A 140 29.14 -13.19 8.70
C SER A 140 28.76 -11.74 8.39
N SER A 141 29.72 -10.82 8.50
CA SER A 141 29.57 -9.47 7.97
C SER A 141 29.22 -9.51 6.48
N GLY A 142 28.32 -8.65 6.03
CA GLY A 142 27.91 -8.59 4.63
C GLY A 142 26.58 -7.91 4.39
N ILE A 143 26.16 -7.89 3.12
CA ILE A 143 24.84 -7.40 2.72
C ILE A 143 23.85 -8.55 2.67
N TYR A 144 22.72 -8.33 3.33
CA TYR A 144 21.57 -9.22 3.37
C TYR A 144 20.36 -8.53 2.73
N ILE A 145 19.50 -9.33 2.09
CA ILE A 145 18.27 -8.87 1.47
C ILE A 145 17.11 -9.36 2.32
N VAL A 146 16.35 -8.44 2.90
CA VAL A 146 15.07 -8.71 3.54
C VAL A 146 13.98 -8.64 2.48
N LEU A 147 13.14 -9.67 2.41
CA LEU A 147 12.05 -9.81 1.45
C LEU A 147 10.73 -9.96 2.19
N LEU A 148 9.78 -9.08 1.86
CA LEU A 148 8.38 -9.17 2.28
C LEU A 148 7.59 -9.90 1.19
N ARG A 149 6.90 -10.98 1.56
CA ARG A 149 5.94 -11.67 0.69
C ARG A 149 4.52 -11.57 1.24
N GLU A 150 3.58 -11.37 0.32
CA GLU A 150 2.14 -11.38 0.57
C GLU A 150 1.49 -12.46 -0.26
N ASN A 151 0.77 -13.38 0.39
CA ASN A 151 0.08 -14.48 -0.28
C ASN A 151 1.00 -15.22 -1.28
N GLY A 152 2.28 -15.40 -0.90
CA GLY A 152 3.32 -16.04 -1.72
C GLY A 152 4.06 -15.13 -2.71
N VAL A 153 3.53 -13.94 -3.02
CA VAL A 153 4.11 -13.01 -4.00
C VAL A 153 5.05 -12.01 -3.31
N ALA A 154 6.21 -11.75 -3.93
CA ALA A 154 7.13 -10.71 -3.45
C ALA A 154 6.49 -9.32 -3.55
N ALA A 155 6.31 -8.66 -2.41
CA ALA A 155 5.72 -7.33 -2.33
C ALA A 155 6.79 -6.23 -2.31
N ASP A 156 7.84 -6.39 -1.49
CA ASP A 156 8.93 -5.41 -1.38
C ASP A 156 10.22 -6.06 -0.87
N ARG A 157 11.36 -5.40 -1.10
CA ARG A 157 12.67 -5.86 -0.62
C ARG A 157 13.56 -4.70 -0.16
N LYS A 158 14.35 -4.92 0.89
CA LYS A 158 15.33 -3.95 1.39
C LYS A 158 16.66 -4.61 1.72
N LYS A 159 17.74 -3.85 1.57
CA LYS A 159 19.08 -4.28 1.95
C LYS A 159 19.34 -3.94 3.42
N MET A 160 20.01 -4.83 4.11
CA MET A 160 20.52 -4.65 5.46
C MET A 160 22.00 -5.02 5.46
N ALA A 161 22.85 -4.13 5.99
CA ALA A 161 24.24 -4.47 6.27
C ALA A 161 24.33 -5.10 7.66
N VAL A 162 25.05 -6.21 7.77
CA VAL A 162 25.44 -6.81 9.05
C VAL A 162 26.94 -6.64 9.20
N ILE A 163 27.37 -6.22 10.38
CA ILE A 163 28.79 -6.05 10.72
C ILE A 163 29.04 -6.80 12.04
N ARG A 164 30.02 -7.69 12.00
CA ARG A 164 30.51 -8.44 13.15
C ARG A 164 31.81 -7.85 13.66
#